data_AF-A0A717UT54-F1
#
_entry.id   AF-A0A717UT54-F1
#
_cell.length_a   1.000
_cell.length_b   1.000
_cell.length_c   1.000
_cell.angle_alpha   90.00
_cell.angle_beta   90.00
_cell.angle_gamma   90.00
#
_symmetry.space_group_name_H-M   'P 1'
#
loop_
_entity.id
_entity.type
_entity.pdbx_description
1 polymer ?
#
loop_
_entity_poly.entity_id
_entity_poly.type
_entity_poly.pdbx_seq_one_letter_code
_entity_poly.pdbx_strand_id
1 'polypeptide(L)'
;NTPWHDRKATQTEEKERIARKVAAQIPNGSTLFIDIGTTPEAVAHTLLGHSNLRIVTNNLNVANTLMAKEDFRIILAGGELRSRDGGIIGEATQDFIAQFRLDFGILGISGIDSDGSLLEFDYHEVRTKRAIIENSRHVMLVVDHSKFGRNAMVNMGSISMVDAVYTDTLPPPGVMQVIADHHIQLELC
;
A
#
# COMPACT_ATOMS: atom_id res chain seq x y z
N ASN A 1 15.22 -2.47 11.01
CA ASN A 1 14.44 -2.02 9.84
C ASN A 1 15.42 -1.74 8.70
N THR A 2 15.22 -2.30 7.50
CA THR A 2 16.13 -2.11 6.35
C THR A 2 15.92 -0.73 5.72
N PRO A 3 16.98 0.02 5.36
CA PRO A 3 16.87 1.34 4.72
C PRO A 3 15.98 1.34 3.47
N TRP A 4 15.34 2.48 3.16
CA TRP A 4 14.47 2.61 1.98
C TRP A 4 15.22 2.39 0.66
N HIS A 5 16.42 2.96 0.51
CA HIS A 5 17.24 2.79 -0.70
C HIS A 5 17.53 1.31 -0.99
N ASP A 6 17.92 0.56 0.05
CA ASP A 6 18.17 -0.88 -0.07
C ASP A 6 16.89 -1.63 -0.43
N ARG A 7 15.77 -1.31 0.24
CA ARG A 7 14.46 -1.92 -0.08
C ARG A 7 13.98 -1.58 -1.48
N LYS A 8 14.34 -0.43 -2.04
CA LYS A 8 13.96 -0.06 -3.42
C LYS A 8 14.79 -0.82 -4.45
N ALA A 9 16.05 -1.10 -4.13
CA ALA A 9 16.96 -1.85 -5.00
C ALA A 9 16.77 -3.37 -4.94
N THR A 10 16.20 -3.90 -3.86
CA THR A 10 15.93 -5.34 -3.71
C THR A 10 14.51 -5.72 -4.15
N GLN A 11 14.31 -6.95 -4.61
CA GLN A 11 13.02 -7.49 -5.07
C GLN A 11 12.32 -6.64 -6.14
N THR A 12 13.09 -6.09 -7.09
CA THR A 12 12.56 -5.19 -8.11
C THR A 12 11.59 -5.94 -9.05
N GLU A 13 11.95 -7.15 -9.47
CA GLU A 13 11.12 -7.93 -10.40
C GLU A 13 9.79 -8.35 -9.77
N GLU A 14 9.80 -8.79 -8.51
CA GLU A 14 8.61 -9.19 -7.78
C GLU A 14 7.66 -7.99 -7.60
N LYS A 15 8.21 -6.82 -7.22
CA LYS A 15 7.43 -5.59 -7.08
C LYS A 15 6.83 -5.13 -8.40
N GLU A 16 7.57 -5.27 -9.49
CA GLU A 16 7.05 -4.94 -10.82
C GLU A 16 5.94 -5.88 -11.27
N ARG A 17 6.04 -7.20 -11.00
CA ARG A 17 4.97 -8.15 -11.30
C ARG A 17 3.70 -7.81 -10.52
N ILE A 18 3.83 -7.59 -9.21
CA ILE A 18 2.73 -7.14 -8.34
C ILE A 18 2.13 -5.83 -8.88
N ALA A 19 2.98 -4.85 -9.21
CA ALA A 19 2.55 -3.55 -9.70
C ALA A 19 1.74 -3.64 -11.00
N ARG A 20 2.16 -4.48 -11.95
CA ARG A 20 1.42 -4.72 -13.20
C ARG A 20 0.04 -5.32 -12.95
N LYS A 21 -0.05 -6.30 -12.05
CA LYS A 21 -1.32 -6.94 -11.70
C LYS A 21 -2.29 -5.98 -11.02
N VAL A 22 -1.80 -5.18 -10.08
CA VAL A 22 -2.59 -4.16 -9.39
C VAL A 22 -3.06 -3.09 -10.36
N ALA A 23 -2.17 -2.54 -11.19
CA ALA A 23 -2.50 -1.50 -12.15
C ALA A 23 -3.57 -1.97 -13.16
N ALA A 24 -3.53 -3.24 -13.59
CA ALA A 24 -4.54 -3.79 -14.49
C ALA A 24 -5.97 -3.83 -13.91
N GLN A 25 -6.11 -3.76 -12.58
CA GLN A 25 -7.41 -3.72 -11.91
C GLN A 25 -7.96 -2.30 -11.72
N ILE A 26 -7.17 -1.26 -12.04
CA ILE A 26 -7.53 0.13 -11.79
C ILE A 26 -8.04 0.76 -13.10
N PRO A 27 -9.33 1.10 -13.20
CA PRO A 27 -9.83 1.81 -14.36
C PRO A 27 -9.25 3.23 -14.47
N ASN A 28 -9.13 3.74 -15.69
CA ASN A 28 -8.90 5.17 -15.93
C ASN A 28 -10.00 6.02 -15.27
N GLY A 29 -9.64 7.19 -14.76
CA GLY A 29 -10.59 8.08 -14.08
C GLY A 29 -10.85 7.77 -12.60
N SER A 30 -10.30 6.67 -12.06
CA SER A 30 -10.54 6.23 -10.68
C SER A 30 -9.92 7.17 -9.65
N THR A 31 -10.49 7.14 -8.44
CA THR A 31 -9.92 7.77 -7.24
C THR A 31 -9.17 6.73 -6.41
N LEU A 32 -7.94 7.01 -6.00
CA LEU A 32 -7.15 6.05 -5.25
C LEU A 32 -6.25 6.68 -4.18
N PHE A 33 -6.01 5.92 -3.12
CA PHE A 33 -4.94 6.18 -2.18
C PHE A 33 -3.71 5.34 -2.52
N ILE A 34 -2.51 5.93 -2.48
CA ILE A 34 -1.26 5.18 -2.54
C ILE A 34 -0.44 5.48 -1.29
N ASP A 35 -0.19 4.44 -0.51
CA ASP A 35 0.52 4.51 0.76
C ASP A 35 2.05 4.57 0.62
N ILE A 36 2.73 4.75 1.75
CA ILE A 36 4.18 4.71 1.85
C ILE A 36 4.66 3.26 1.69
N GLY A 37 5.62 3.07 0.80
CA GLY A 37 6.31 1.78 0.64
C GLY A 37 6.86 1.60 -0.76
N THR A 38 7.88 0.74 -0.87
CA THR A 38 8.55 0.47 -2.14
C THR A 38 7.67 -0.27 -3.14
N THR A 39 6.76 -1.14 -2.67
CA THR A 39 5.80 -1.85 -3.55
C THR A 39 4.68 -0.92 -4.01
N PRO A 40 4.02 -0.11 -3.14
CA PRO A 40 3.14 0.98 -3.59
C PRO A 40 3.80 1.97 -4.57
N GLU A 41 5.08 2.32 -4.36
CA GLU A 41 5.84 3.15 -5.31
C GLU A 41 5.98 2.49 -6.70
N ALA A 42 6.23 1.17 -6.76
CA ALA A 42 6.27 0.44 -8.02
C ALA A 42 4.91 0.43 -8.74
N VAL A 43 3.81 0.33 -7.98
CA VAL A 43 2.45 0.50 -8.51
C VAL A 43 2.29 1.90 -9.12
N ALA A 44 2.69 2.95 -8.40
CA ALA A 44 2.63 4.32 -8.90
C ALA A 44 3.38 4.51 -10.22
N HIS A 45 4.58 3.92 -10.36
CA HIS A 45 5.31 3.94 -11.63
C HIS A 45 4.53 3.26 -12.77
N THR A 46 3.91 2.11 -12.51
CA THR A 46 3.12 1.39 -13.52
C THR A 46 1.85 2.16 -13.91
N LEU A 47 1.26 2.89 -12.96
CA LEU A 47 0.09 3.72 -13.19
C LEU A 47 0.35 4.90 -14.14
N LEU A 48 1.59 5.24 -14.48
CA LEU A 48 1.89 6.24 -15.52
C LEU A 48 1.28 5.89 -16.90
N GLY A 49 0.96 4.61 -17.14
CA GLY A 49 0.23 4.16 -18.33
C GLY A 49 -1.28 4.46 -18.32
N HIS A 50 -1.83 5.01 -17.23
CA HIS A 50 -3.25 5.33 -17.08
C HIS A 50 -3.56 6.78 -17.48
N SER A 51 -4.85 7.11 -17.47
CA SER A 51 -5.35 8.46 -17.76
C SER A 51 -6.34 8.94 -16.71
N ASN A 52 -6.35 10.25 -16.47
CA ASN A 52 -7.33 10.97 -15.66
C ASN A 52 -7.49 10.49 -14.21
N LEU A 53 -6.46 9.88 -13.62
CA LEU A 53 -6.51 9.40 -12.25
C LEU A 53 -6.55 10.56 -11.23
N ARG A 54 -7.21 10.32 -10.11
CA ARG A 54 -7.27 11.24 -8.96
C ARG A 54 -6.63 10.55 -7.76
N ILE A 55 -5.41 10.94 -7.43
CA ILE A 55 -4.58 10.25 -6.46
C ILE A 55 -4.47 11.08 -5.19
N VAL A 56 -4.74 10.46 -4.05
CA VAL A 56 -4.35 10.95 -2.73
C VAL A 56 -3.16 10.13 -2.25
N THR A 57 -2.12 10.76 -1.71
CA THR A 57 -0.97 10.04 -1.16
C THR A 57 -0.36 10.83 -0.01
N ASN A 58 0.27 10.13 0.93
CA ASN A 58 1.16 10.70 1.93
C ASN A 58 2.63 10.31 1.66
N ASN A 59 2.97 9.97 0.42
CA ASN A 59 4.31 9.59 0.02
C ASN A 59 4.85 10.60 -1.02
N LEU A 60 5.88 11.36 -0.65
CA LEU A 60 6.50 12.35 -1.51
C LEU A 60 7.11 11.73 -2.77
N ASN A 61 7.65 10.51 -2.69
CA ASN A 61 8.20 9.81 -3.84
C ASN A 61 7.11 9.45 -4.86
N VAL A 62 5.94 9.01 -4.38
CA VAL A 62 4.78 8.72 -5.24
C VAL A 62 4.30 9.99 -5.93
N ALA A 63 4.14 11.08 -5.18
CA ALA A 63 3.73 12.37 -5.75
C ALA A 63 4.72 12.85 -6.83
N ASN A 64 6.02 12.76 -6.55
CA ASN A 64 7.07 13.15 -7.50
C ASN A 64 7.13 12.26 -8.75
N THR A 65 6.82 10.97 -8.64
CA THR A 65 6.71 10.08 -9.80
C THR A 65 5.49 10.45 -10.66
N LEU A 66 4.33 10.63 -10.02
CA LEU A 66 3.07 10.78 -10.74
C LEU A 66 2.87 12.18 -11.34
N MET A 67 3.55 13.21 -10.81
CA MET A 67 3.45 14.59 -11.34
C MET A 67 3.98 14.74 -12.77
N ALA A 68 4.63 13.71 -13.32
CA ALA A 68 4.98 13.65 -14.74
C ALA A 68 3.75 13.62 -15.67
N LYS A 69 2.54 13.34 -15.14
CA LYS A 69 1.28 13.25 -15.88
C LYS A 69 0.42 14.48 -15.63
N GLU A 70 0.20 15.28 -16.67
CA GLU A 70 -0.61 16.51 -16.60
C GLU A 70 -2.10 16.25 -16.39
N ASP A 71 -2.58 15.07 -16.82
CA ASP A 71 -3.97 14.65 -16.69
C ASP A 71 -4.28 14.00 -15.33
N PHE A 72 -3.28 13.81 -14.46
CA PHE A 72 -3.50 13.31 -13.11
C PHE A 72 -3.79 14.46 -12.14
N ARG A 73 -4.80 14.26 -11.28
CA ARG A 73 -5.00 15.14 -10.12
C ARG A 73 -4.35 14.51 -8.91
N ILE A 74 -3.29 15.12 -8.41
CA ILE A 74 -2.54 14.61 -7.26
C ILE A 74 -2.79 15.49 -6.05
N ILE A 75 -3.16 14.86 -4.94
CA ILE A 75 -3.39 15.49 -3.64
C ILE A 75 -2.41 14.86 -2.66
N LEU A 76 -1.45 15.66 -2.20
CA LEU A 76 -0.46 15.23 -1.21
C LEU A 76 -0.94 15.60 0.19
N ALA A 77 -1.04 14.61 1.07
CA ALA A 77 -1.38 14.83 2.48
C ALA A 77 -0.29 15.68 3.17
N GLY A 78 -0.71 16.67 3.95
CA GLY A 78 0.20 17.48 4.77
C GLY A 78 0.60 16.77 6.06
N GLY A 79 1.64 17.25 6.73
CA GLY A 79 2.15 16.69 7.99
C GLY A 79 3.67 16.81 8.12
N GLU A 80 4.25 15.97 8.99
CA GLU A 80 5.70 15.88 9.19
C GLU A 80 6.32 14.98 8.12
N LEU A 81 7.30 15.50 7.38
CA LEU A 81 8.05 14.73 6.39
C LEU A 81 9.14 13.89 7.07
N ARG A 82 9.04 12.57 6.90
CA ARG A 82 10.02 11.60 7.37
C ARG A 82 11.09 11.38 6.29
N SER A 83 12.26 12.00 6.48
CA SER A 83 13.34 12.03 5.47
C SER A 83 13.87 10.66 5.02
N ARG A 84 13.71 9.60 5.83
CA ARG A 84 14.29 8.28 5.53
C ARG A 84 13.62 7.54 4.38
N ASP A 85 12.35 7.85 4.08
CA ASP A 85 11.54 7.17 3.07
C ASP A 85 10.56 8.09 2.33
N GLY A 86 10.58 9.39 2.61
CA GLY A 86 9.72 10.37 1.94
C GLY A 86 8.25 10.31 2.39
N GLY A 87 7.96 9.58 3.46
CA GLY A 87 6.61 9.50 4.03
C GLY A 87 6.22 10.76 4.79
N ILE A 88 4.96 11.19 4.68
CA ILE A 88 4.37 12.26 5.48
C ILE A 88 3.48 11.61 6.54
N ILE A 89 3.71 11.98 7.79
CA ILE A 89 3.10 11.36 8.97
C ILE A 89 2.58 12.40 9.96
N GLY A 90 1.87 11.92 10.98
CA GLY A 90 1.32 12.73 12.07
C GLY A 90 -0.20 12.75 12.05
N GLU A 91 -0.80 13.33 13.10
CA GLU A 91 -2.26 13.37 13.26
C GLU A 91 -2.93 14.17 12.14
N ALA A 92 -2.35 15.30 11.74
CA ALA A 92 -2.87 16.10 10.62
C ALA A 92 -2.95 15.31 9.30
N THR A 93 -1.99 14.40 9.05
CA THR A 93 -2.03 13.51 7.88
C THR A 93 -3.21 12.54 7.99
N GLN A 94 -3.45 11.97 9.16
CA GLN A 94 -4.54 11.01 9.39
C GLN A 94 -5.91 11.68 9.21
N ASP A 95 -6.11 12.84 9.83
CA ASP A 95 -7.34 13.62 9.72
C ASP A 95 -7.59 14.08 8.28
N PHE A 96 -6.52 14.34 7.53
CA PHE A 96 -6.61 14.67 6.12
C PHE A 96 -7.12 13.47 5.30
N ILE A 97 -6.55 12.28 5.51
CA ILE A 97 -6.94 11.06 4.80
C ILE A 97 -8.41 10.72 5.05
N ALA A 98 -8.88 10.91 6.30
CA ALA A 98 -10.26 10.62 6.71
C ALA A 98 -11.33 11.50 6.02
N GLN A 99 -10.95 12.55 5.29
CA GLN A 99 -11.88 13.42 4.56
C GLN A 99 -12.24 12.87 3.18
N PHE A 100 -11.56 11.83 2.71
CA PHE A 100 -11.76 11.28 1.38
C PHE A 100 -12.64 10.03 1.42
N ARG A 101 -13.25 9.73 0.26
CA ARG A 101 -13.84 8.42 0.00
C ARG A 101 -13.40 7.98 -1.39
N LEU A 102 -12.54 6.98 -1.44
CA LEU A 102 -11.76 6.62 -2.62
C LEU A 102 -12.21 5.26 -3.17
N ASP A 103 -12.07 5.06 -4.47
CA ASP A 103 -12.42 3.78 -5.10
C ASP A 103 -11.43 2.69 -4.66
N PHE A 104 -10.14 3.01 -4.63
CA PHE A 104 -9.08 2.06 -4.29
C PHE A 104 -8.16 2.57 -3.17
N GLY A 105 -7.67 1.66 -2.32
CA GLY A 105 -6.61 1.91 -1.36
C GLY A 105 -5.46 0.94 -1.57
N ILE A 106 -4.28 1.43 -1.97
CA ILE A 106 -3.11 0.58 -2.28
C ILE A 106 -2.14 0.66 -1.12
N LEU A 107 -2.03 -0.43 -0.37
CA LEU A 107 -1.34 -0.49 0.91
C LEU A 107 -0.17 -1.45 0.87
N GLY A 108 0.97 -1.04 1.42
CA GLY A 108 2.02 -1.98 1.84
C GLY A 108 1.84 -2.40 3.29
N ILE A 109 2.67 -3.32 3.77
CA ILE A 109 2.82 -3.61 5.21
C ILE A 109 4.28 -3.95 5.54
N SER A 110 4.68 -3.72 6.79
CA SER A 110 6.02 -4.12 7.25
C SER A 110 6.16 -5.62 7.49
N GLY A 111 5.13 -6.30 7.98
CA GLY A 111 5.14 -7.74 8.20
C GLY A 111 3.74 -8.35 8.35
N ILE A 112 3.66 -9.65 8.10
CA ILE A 112 2.45 -10.46 8.25
C ILE A 112 2.83 -11.69 9.07
N ASP A 113 2.20 -11.87 10.23
CA ASP A 113 2.41 -13.05 11.06
C ASP A 113 1.63 -14.26 10.50
N SER A 114 1.98 -15.46 10.95
CA SER A 114 1.41 -16.73 10.53
C SER A 114 -0.10 -16.85 10.75
N ASP A 115 -0.66 -16.09 11.71
CA ASP A 115 -2.09 -16.01 12.01
C ASP A 115 -2.83 -14.94 11.19
N GLY A 116 -2.15 -14.31 10.23
CA GLY A 116 -2.71 -13.23 9.41
C GLY A 116 -2.70 -11.85 10.08
N SER A 117 -2.04 -11.68 11.23
CA SER A 117 -1.83 -10.36 11.83
C SER A 117 -0.95 -9.48 10.96
N LEU A 118 -1.40 -8.26 10.67
CA LEU A 118 -0.65 -7.24 9.96
C LEU A 118 0.15 -6.41 10.96
N LEU A 119 1.45 -6.28 10.75
CA LEU A 119 2.39 -5.69 11.71
C LEU A 119 3.15 -4.51 11.11
N GLU A 120 3.36 -3.48 11.94
CA GLU A 120 4.13 -2.28 11.62
C GLU A 120 5.27 -1.99 12.62
N PHE A 121 6.31 -1.29 12.15
CA PHE A 121 7.39 -0.84 13.03
C PHE A 121 7.07 0.46 13.76
N ASP A 122 6.11 1.23 13.26
CA ASP A 122 5.80 2.58 13.71
C ASP A 122 4.28 2.71 13.92
N TYR A 123 3.87 3.15 15.11
CA TYR A 123 2.46 3.28 15.44
C TYR A 123 1.77 4.39 14.66
N HIS A 124 2.52 5.38 14.15
CA HIS A 124 1.96 6.40 13.26
C HIS A 124 1.50 5.79 11.92
N GLU A 125 2.17 4.74 11.42
CA GLU A 125 1.78 4.06 10.18
C GLU A 125 0.49 3.27 10.34
N VAL A 126 0.26 2.69 11.53
CA VAL A 126 -0.97 1.95 11.83
C VAL A 126 -2.21 2.83 11.65
N ARG A 127 -2.18 4.04 12.21
CA ARG A 127 -3.34 4.95 12.13
C ARG A 127 -3.59 5.42 10.69
N THR A 128 -2.54 5.75 9.95
CA THR A 128 -2.66 6.14 8.53
C THR A 128 -3.26 4.99 7.71
N LYS A 129 -2.75 3.76 7.86
CA LYS A 129 -3.27 2.59 7.13
C LYS A 129 -4.72 2.30 7.47
N ARG A 130 -5.12 2.40 8.74
CA ARG A 130 -6.53 2.25 9.13
C ARG A 130 -7.42 3.31 8.49
N ALA A 131 -7.00 4.57 8.51
CA ALA A 131 -7.73 5.63 7.83
C ALA A 131 -7.90 5.34 6.33
N ILE A 132 -6.88 4.80 5.67
CA ILE A 132 -6.98 4.39 4.25
C ILE A 132 -7.97 3.23 4.08
N ILE A 133 -7.87 2.19 4.90
CA ILE A 133 -8.78 1.02 4.87
C ILE A 133 -10.24 1.47 5.03
N GLU A 134 -10.51 2.30 6.04
CA GLU A 134 -11.86 2.77 6.37
C GLU A 134 -12.47 3.69 5.30
N ASN A 135 -11.63 4.35 4.49
CA ASN A 135 -12.05 5.36 3.52
C ASN A 135 -11.90 4.91 2.05
N SER A 136 -11.51 3.66 1.81
CA SER A 136 -11.41 3.06 0.48
C SER A 136 -12.54 2.04 0.26
N ARG A 137 -13.14 2.03 -0.94
CA ARG A 137 -14.18 1.07 -1.30
C ARG A 137 -13.62 -0.32 -1.59
N HIS A 138 -12.37 -0.37 -2.06
CA HIS A 138 -11.65 -1.60 -2.33
C HIS A 138 -10.19 -1.45 -1.91
N VAL A 139 -9.74 -2.26 -0.96
CA VAL A 139 -8.41 -2.20 -0.35
C VAL A 139 -7.54 -3.32 -0.91
N MET A 140 -6.42 -2.93 -1.51
CA MET A 140 -5.45 -3.81 -2.16
C MET A 140 -4.16 -3.81 -1.35
N LEU A 141 -3.88 -4.93 -0.68
CA LEU A 141 -2.62 -5.17 0.03
C LEU A 141 -1.57 -5.70 -0.95
N VAL A 142 -0.46 -4.98 -1.11
CA VAL A 142 0.62 -5.30 -2.04
C VAL A 142 1.89 -5.69 -1.27
N VAL A 143 2.22 -6.98 -1.28
CA VAL A 143 3.30 -7.53 -0.44
C VAL A 143 4.11 -8.59 -1.17
N ASP A 144 5.43 -8.50 -1.08
CA ASP A 144 6.32 -9.58 -1.50
C ASP A 144 6.46 -10.64 -0.37
N HIS A 145 6.98 -11.81 -0.73
CA HIS A 145 7.11 -12.96 0.17
C HIS A 145 7.95 -12.66 1.42
N SER A 146 8.85 -11.67 1.37
CA SER A 146 9.69 -11.29 2.52
C SER A 146 8.90 -10.67 3.67
N LYS A 147 7.61 -10.33 3.46
CA LYS A 147 6.74 -9.80 4.52
C LYS A 147 6.11 -10.89 5.38
N PHE A 148 6.00 -12.12 4.89
CA PHE A 148 5.45 -13.22 5.68
C PHE A 148 6.46 -13.70 6.74
N GLY A 149 6.01 -13.87 7.98
CA GLY A 149 6.84 -14.26 9.12
C GLY A 149 7.81 -13.16 9.58
N ARG A 150 7.64 -11.92 9.11
CA ARG A 150 8.51 -10.80 9.48
C ARG A 150 8.02 -10.13 10.76
N ASN A 151 8.87 -10.18 11.79
CA ASN A 151 8.56 -9.57 13.08
C ASN A 151 8.54 -8.04 12.99
N ALA A 152 7.43 -7.45 13.42
CA ALA A 152 7.25 -6.03 13.66
C ALA A 152 6.47 -5.84 14.98
N MET A 153 6.64 -4.70 15.64
CA MET A 153 6.23 -4.52 17.04
C MET A 153 4.76 -4.13 17.21
N VAL A 154 4.21 -3.37 16.26
CA VAL A 154 2.90 -2.75 16.41
C VAL A 154 1.87 -3.53 15.61
N ASN A 155 0.82 -4.00 16.27
CA ASN A 155 -0.28 -4.68 15.59
C ASN A 155 -1.20 -3.65 14.89
N MET A 156 -1.33 -3.77 13.57
CA MET A 156 -2.19 -2.93 12.74
C MET A 156 -3.62 -3.48 12.69
N GLY A 157 -3.74 -4.81 12.66
CA GLY A 157 -4.99 -5.56 12.69
C GLY A 157 -4.82 -6.89 11.97
N SER A 158 -5.87 -7.37 11.31
CA SER A 158 -5.85 -8.64 10.57
C SER A 158 -5.86 -8.41 9.06
N ILE A 159 -5.29 -9.34 8.30
CA ILE A 159 -5.38 -9.34 6.84
C ILE A 159 -6.84 -9.37 6.36
N SER A 160 -7.77 -9.88 7.16
CA SER A 160 -9.23 -9.81 6.91
C SER A 160 -9.82 -8.42 6.74
N MET A 161 -9.06 -7.35 7.05
CA MET A 161 -9.49 -5.97 6.86
C MET A 161 -9.32 -5.47 5.42
N VAL A 162 -8.71 -6.26 4.52
CA VAL A 162 -8.48 -5.88 3.12
C VAL A 162 -9.32 -6.75 2.19
N ASP A 163 -9.61 -6.23 0.99
CA ASP A 163 -10.43 -6.94 0.00
C ASP A 163 -9.60 -7.86 -0.91
N ALA A 164 -8.36 -7.46 -1.20
CA ALA A 164 -7.47 -8.21 -2.08
C ALA A 164 -6.00 -8.21 -1.60
N VAL A 165 -5.31 -9.32 -1.79
CA VAL A 165 -3.89 -9.52 -1.49
C VAL A 165 -3.16 -9.87 -2.78
N TYR A 166 -2.15 -9.08 -3.12
CA TYR A 166 -1.26 -9.30 -4.27
C TYR A 166 0.12 -9.66 -3.77
N THR A 167 0.60 -10.84 -4.17
CA THR A 167 1.89 -11.34 -3.74
C THR A 167 2.56 -12.23 -4.79
N ASP A 168 3.87 -12.38 -4.69
CA ASP A 168 4.72 -13.10 -5.66
C ASP A 168 4.81 -14.61 -5.38
N THR A 169 4.40 -15.06 -4.19
CA THR A 169 4.39 -16.48 -3.81
C THR A 169 3.16 -16.81 -2.98
N LEU A 170 2.84 -18.11 -2.85
CA LEU A 170 1.74 -18.54 -1.98
C LEU A 170 2.01 -18.15 -0.51
N PRO A 171 1.06 -17.46 0.15
CA PRO A 171 1.17 -17.19 1.58
C PRO A 171 1.30 -18.47 2.43
N PRO A 172 1.87 -18.38 3.64
CA PRO A 172 1.92 -19.51 4.56
C PRO A 172 0.52 -20.08 4.89
N PRO A 173 0.41 -21.36 5.29
CA PRO A 173 -0.88 -22.02 5.50
C PRO A 173 -1.84 -21.28 6.43
N GLY A 174 -1.35 -20.69 7.53
CA GLY A 174 -2.19 -19.92 8.46
C GLY A 174 -2.75 -18.64 7.84
N VAL A 175 -1.95 -17.93 7.03
CA VAL A 175 -2.41 -16.75 6.29
C VAL A 175 -3.42 -17.14 5.20
N MET A 176 -3.15 -18.25 4.49
CA MET A 176 -4.08 -18.81 3.50
C MET A 176 -5.44 -19.15 4.11
N GLN A 177 -5.45 -19.70 5.32
CA GLN A 177 -6.68 -20.01 6.04
C GLN A 177 -7.50 -18.74 6.29
N VAL A 178 -6.88 -17.67 6.78
CA VAL A 178 -7.58 -16.40 7.03
C VAL A 178 -8.11 -15.78 5.73
N ILE A 179 -7.33 -15.83 4.65
CA ILE A 179 -7.76 -15.38 3.31
C ILE A 179 -9.01 -16.15 2.86
N ALA A 180 -9.00 -17.48 3.00
CA ALA A 180 -10.13 -18.32 2.60
C ALA A 180 -11.37 -18.07 3.46
N ASP A 181 -11.22 -18.01 4.78
CA ASP A 181 -12.34 -17.86 5.72
C ASP A 181 -13.06 -16.51 5.54
N HIS A 182 -12.32 -15.46 5.16
CA HIS A 182 -12.86 -14.11 4.95
C HIS A 182 -13.14 -13.77 3.49
N HIS A 183 -12.99 -14.75 2.57
CA HIS A 183 -13.25 -14.58 1.14
C HIS A 183 -12.43 -13.43 0.50
N ILE A 184 -11.20 -13.25 0.97
CA ILE A 184 -10.29 -12.23 0.45
C ILE A 184 -9.77 -12.69 -0.92
N GLN A 185 -9.76 -11.80 -1.91
CA GLN A 185 -9.18 -12.10 -3.20
C GLN A 185 -7.67 -12.28 -3.07
N LEU A 186 -7.12 -13.39 -3.56
CA LEU A 186 -5.68 -13.63 -3.62
C LEU A 186 -5.21 -13.66 -5.07
N GLU A 187 -4.25 -12.81 -5.41
CA GLU A 187 -3.64 -12.72 -6.73
C GLU A 187 -2.14 -13.03 -6.65
N LEU A 188 -1.75 -14.14 -7.28
CA LEU A 188 -0.34 -14.49 -7.46
C LEU A 188 0.25 -13.77 -8.68
N CYS A 189 1.36 -13.09 -8.45
CA CYS A 189 1.96 -12.12 -9.38
C CYS A 189 3.32 -12.57 -9.94
#